data_AF-A0A4R0JKF4-F1
#
_entry.id   AF-A0A4R0JKF4-F1
#
_cell.length_a   1.000
_cell.length_b   1.000
_cell.length_c   1.000
_cell.angle_alpha   90.00
_cell.angle_beta   90.00
_cell.angle_gamma   90.00
#
_symmetry.space_group_name_H-M   'P 1'
#
loop_
_entity.id
_entity.type
_entity.pdbx_description
1 polymer ?
#
loop_
_entity_poly.entity_id
_entity_poly.type
_entity_poly.pdbx_seq_one_letter_code
_entity_poly.pdbx_strand_id
1 'polypeptide(L)'
;MLTATPLRRWIEAALLVIGVLGLLLVGIANLVFDDTLPQVDPRQLGHGNIYTGSSTVRDWIVWALISSLVLIAITGLPTGRAAGRGFVRGAVAQGIGGMVVTFWAVGASMLTNAFYFAGPGDRCFYDSCWPLHEQIWAILVPGVLTGIAMLAMAFLVTRLAWWIRALVPVVVWIGTLVAQHAIWMNYLLPLFEAPPN
;
A
#
# COMPACT_ATOMS: atom_id res chain seq x y z
N MET A 1 34.19 -17.81 12.22
CA MET A 1 32.83 -17.43 12.68
C MET A 1 32.94 -16.08 13.38
N LEU A 2 32.61 -14.98 12.69
CA LEU A 2 32.60 -13.64 13.28
C LEU A 2 31.29 -13.47 14.06
N THR A 3 31.40 -13.38 15.38
CA THR A 3 30.25 -13.16 16.28
C THR A 3 29.69 -11.75 16.04
N ALA A 4 28.46 -11.68 15.53
CA ALA A 4 27.74 -10.42 15.38
C ALA A 4 27.63 -9.72 16.74
N THR A 5 28.02 -8.45 16.81
CA THR A 5 27.87 -7.61 18.00
C THR A 5 26.39 -7.55 18.41
N PRO A 6 26.07 -7.41 19.71
CA PRO A 6 24.69 -7.39 20.20
C PRO A 6 23.85 -6.30 19.50
N LEU A 7 24.45 -5.15 19.18
CA LEU A 7 23.82 -4.07 18.41
C LEU A 7 23.32 -4.54 17.03
N ARG A 8 24.11 -5.35 16.32
CA ARG A 8 23.74 -5.86 14.99
C ARG A 8 22.53 -6.78 15.05
N ARG A 9 22.44 -7.66 16.07
CA ARG A 9 21.28 -8.54 16.27
C ARG A 9 19.99 -7.76 16.54
N TRP A 10 20.07 -6.68 17.31
CA TRP A 10 18.92 -5.82 17.58
C TRP A 10 18.46 -5.05 16.33
N ILE A 11 19.40 -4.58 15.50
CA ILE A 11 19.09 -3.95 14.22
C ILE A 11 18.42 -4.93 13.26
N GLU A 12 18.97 -6.15 13.13
CA GLU A 12 18.40 -7.22 12.29
C GLU A 12 16.99 -7.60 12.75
N ALA A 13 16.78 -7.75 14.07
CA ALA A 13 15.45 -8.03 14.63
C ALA A 13 14.45 -6.88 14.38
N ALA A 14 14.89 -5.62 14.54
CA ALA A 14 14.04 -4.45 14.28
C ALA A 14 13.66 -4.36 12.80
N LEU A 15 14.60 -4.59 11.88
CA LEU A 15 14.34 -4.61 10.44
C LEU A 15 13.38 -5.74 10.05
N LEU A 16 13.52 -6.93 10.64
CA LEU A 16 12.59 -8.04 10.42
C LEU A 16 11.18 -7.71 10.92
N VAL A 17 11.05 -7.12 12.12
CA VAL A 17 9.75 -6.73 12.66
C VAL A 17 9.10 -5.63 11.80
N ILE A 18 9.86 -4.62 11.38
CA ILE A 18 9.37 -3.55 10.49
C ILE A 18 8.99 -4.12 9.13
N GLY A 19 9.78 -5.05 8.58
CA GLY A 19 9.49 -5.73 7.33
C GLY A 19 8.20 -6.54 7.41
N VAL A 20 8.06 -7.40 8.41
CA VAL A 20 6.87 -8.24 8.62
C VAL A 20 5.63 -7.39 8.87
N LEU A 21 5.74 -6.34 9.68
CA LEU A 21 4.61 -5.42 9.92
C LEU A 21 4.24 -4.69 8.63
N GLY A 22 5.19 -4.09 7.91
CA GLY A 22 4.87 -3.38 6.66
C GLY A 22 4.20 -4.29 5.61
N LEU A 23 4.67 -5.54 5.49
CA LEU A 23 4.06 -6.55 4.62
C LEU A 23 2.63 -6.88 5.05
N LEU A 24 2.43 -7.20 6.33
CA LEU A 24 1.11 -7.56 6.87
C LEU A 24 0.09 -6.42 6.77
N LEU A 25 0.55 -5.17 6.84
CA LEU A 25 -0.34 -4.01 7.00
C LEU A 25 -0.71 -3.35 5.68
N VAL A 26 0.24 -3.23 4.75
CA VAL A 26 0.05 -2.52 3.50
C VAL A 26 0.12 -3.48 2.33
N GLY A 27 1.06 -4.43 2.36
CA GLY A 27 1.16 -5.47 1.35
C GLY A 27 -0.11 -6.30 1.28
N ILE A 28 -0.54 -6.91 2.40
CA ILE A 28 -1.76 -7.74 2.43
C ILE A 28 -3.01 -6.91 2.15
N ALA A 29 -3.14 -5.71 2.71
CA ALA A 29 -4.32 -4.88 2.46
C ALA A 29 -4.44 -4.48 0.97
N ASN A 30 -3.32 -4.14 0.32
CA ASN A 30 -3.29 -3.92 -1.12
C ASN A 30 -3.63 -5.20 -1.89
N LEU A 31 -3.07 -6.35 -1.52
CA LEU A 31 -3.36 -7.63 -2.18
C LEU A 31 -4.83 -8.04 -2.06
N VAL A 32 -5.45 -7.82 -0.90
CA VAL A 32 -6.88 -8.10 -0.71
C VAL A 32 -7.72 -7.13 -1.52
N PHE A 33 -7.32 -5.85 -1.58
CA PHE A 33 -8.01 -4.86 -2.39
C PHE A 33 -7.89 -5.17 -3.89
N ASP A 34 -6.69 -5.57 -4.33
CA ASP A 34 -6.35 -6.04 -5.68
C ASP A 34 -7.27 -7.20 -6.11
N ASP A 35 -7.41 -8.21 -5.25
CA ASP A 35 -8.25 -9.40 -5.48
C ASP A 35 -9.77 -9.07 -5.50
N THR A 36 -10.20 -7.97 -4.89
CA THR A 36 -11.62 -7.54 -4.93
C THR A 36 -11.98 -6.71 -6.16
N LEU A 37 -10.99 -6.15 -6.84
CA LEU A 37 -11.22 -5.33 -8.03
C LEU A 37 -11.15 -6.22 -9.27
N PRO A 38 -12.10 -6.09 -10.22
CA PRO A 38 -12.00 -6.83 -11.46
C PRO A 38 -10.81 -6.36 -12.29
N GLN A 39 -10.08 -7.31 -12.84
CA GLN A 39 -8.87 -7.06 -13.63
C GLN A 39 -8.97 -7.69 -15.01
N VAL A 40 -8.41 -6.98 -15.99
CA VAL A 40 -8.24 -7.48 -17.36
C VAL A 40 -6.97 -8.32 -17.41
N ASP A 41 -7.10 -9.58 -17.84
CA ASP A 41 -5.97 -10.49 -18.02
C ASP A 41 -5.08 -10.02 -19.20
N PRO A 42 -3.81 -9.65 -18.98
CA PRO A 42 -2.90 -9.17 -20.03
C PRO A 42 -2.43 -10.27 -21.00
N ARG A 43 -2.75 -11.55 -20.73
CA ARG A 43 -2.41 -12.70 -21.58
C ARG A 43 -3.45 -12.94 -22.68
N GLN A 44 -4.63 -12.35 -22.55
CA GLN A 44 -5.78 -12.62 -23.40
C GLN A 44 -6.22 -11.35 -24.14
N LEU A 45 -6.94 -11.53 -25.25
CA LEU A 45 -7.42 -10.43 -26.07
C LEU A 45 -8.54 -9.67 -25.31
N GLY A 46 -8.38 -8.35 -25.18
CA GLY A 46 -8.93 -7.48 -24.13
C GLY A 46 -10.45 -7.25 -24.02
N HIS A 47 -11.31 -8.10 -24.59
CA HIS A 47 -12.76 -7.96 -24.39
C HIS A 47 -13.38 -9.18 -23.70
N GLY A 48 -13.98 -8.96 -22.53
CA GLY A 48 -14.83 -9.92 -21.83
C GLY A 48 -14.13 -10.90 -20.88
N ASN A 49 -12.79 -10.93 -20.84
CA ASN A 49 -12.02 -11.79 -19.95
C ASN A 49 -11.59 -11.02 -18.70
N ILE A 50 -12.59 -10.66 -17.91
CA ILE A 50 -12.44 -10.00 -16.63
C ILE A 50 -12.39 -11.08 -15.56
N TYR A 51 -11.32 -11.12 -14.76
CA TYR A 51 -11.37 -11.85 -13.51
C TYR A 51 -12.39 -11.14 -12.62
N THR A 52 -13.57 -11.75 -12.43
CA THR A 52 -14.54 -11.26 -11.45
C THR A 52 -13.89 -11.39 -10.08
N GLY A 53 -13.43 -10.26 -9.52
CA GLY A 53 -12.81 -10.23 -8.21
C GLY A 53 -13.67 -10.91 -7.15
N SER A 54 -13.05 -11.30 -6.03
CA SER A 54 -13.73 -11.90 -4.89
C SER A 54 -14.98 -11.09 -4.52
N SER A 55 -16.17 -11.72 -4.57
CA SER A 55 -17.46 -11.07 -4.23
C SER A 55 -17.55 -10.59 -2.78
N THR A 56 -16.52 -10.83 -1.96
CA THR A 56 -16.50 -10.53 -0.54
C THR A 56 -16.10 -9.07 -0.31
N VAL A 57 -17.03 -8.15 -0.61
CA VAL A 57 -16.92 -6.71 -0.30
C VAL A 57 -16.52 -6.45 1.17
N ARG A 58 -16.78 -7.41 2.07
CA ARG A 58 -16.44 -7.30 3.49
C ARG A 58 -14.95 -7.33 3.77
N ASP A 59 -14.16 -8.07 2.99
CA ASP A 59 -12.78 -8.39 3.34
C ASP A 59 -11.87 -7.17 3.18
N TRP A 60 -12.00 -6.42 2.07
CA TRP A 60 -11.19 -5.22 1.87
C TRP A 60 -11.50 -4.13 2.91
N ILE A 61 -12.76 -4.00 3.35
CA ILE A 61 -13.15 -3.05 4.41
C ILE A 61 -12.47 -3.41 5.73
N VAL A 62 -12.50 -4.69 6.11
CA VAL A 62 -11.86 -5.18 7.34
C VAL A 62 -10.37 -4.90 7.31
N TRP A 63 -9.70 -5.22 6.19
CA TRP A 63 -8.28 -4.94 6.03
C TRP A 63 -7.98 -3.44 6.02
N ALA A 64 -8.79 -2.61 5.36
CA ALA A 64 -8.64 -1.16 5.39
C ALA A 64 -8.73 -0.59 6.82
N LEU A 65 -9.64 -1.11 7.64
CA LEU A 65 -9.77 -0.72 9.05
C LEU A 65 -8.57 -1.18 9.88
N ILE A 66 -8.10 -2.43 9.69
CA ILE A 66 -6.91 -2.95 10.38
C ILE A 66 -5.69 -2.10 10.02
N SER A 67 -5.43 -1.84 8.74
CA SER A 67 -4.34 -0.99 8.27
C SER A 67 -4.43 0.42 8.84
N SER A 68 -5.64 0.98 8.92
CA SER A 68 -5.88 2.31 9.51
C SER A 68 -5.51 2.37 10.98
N LEU A 69 -5.90 1.37 11.78
CA LEU A 69 -5.51 1.30 13.20
C LEU A 69 -4.00 1.26 13.37
N VAL A 70 -3.29 0.57 12.47
CA VAL A 70 -1.84 0.48 12.57
C VAL A 70 -1.13 1.70 12.01
N LEU A 71 -1.65 2.38 10.99
CA LEU A 71 -1.18 3.71 10.60
C LEU A 71 -1.22 4.67 11.79
N ILE A 72 -2.31 4.65 12.58
CA ILE A 72 -2.41 5.42 13.83
C ILE A 72 -1.31 5.00 14.81
N ALA A 73 -1.10 3.69 15.02
CA ALA A 73 -0.05 3.19 15.90
C ALA A 73 1.36 3.64 15.47
N ILE A 74 1.67 3.64 14.17
CA ILE A 74 2.96 4.06 13.59
C ILE A 74 3.17 5.58 13.75
N THR A 75 2.11 6.38 13.63
CA THR A 75 2.17 7.81 13.93
C THR A 75 2.38 8.12 15.43
N GLY A 76 2.38 7.07 16.27
CA GLY A 76 2.67 7.07 17.69
C GLY A 76 1.44 7.41 18.52
N LEU A 77 1.26 6.79 19.70
CA LEU A 77 0.21 7.17 20.64
C LEU A 77 0.68 8.30 21.57
N PRO A 78 -0.18 9.24 21.98
CA PRO A 78 0.21 10.32 22.88
C PRO A 78 0.55 9.72 24.25
N THR A 79 1.83 9.82 24.65
CA THR A 79 2.29 9.36 25.97
C THR A 79 1.94 10.34 27.10
N GLY A 80 1.33 11.48 26.79
CA GLY A 80 0.87 12.47 27.77
C GLY A 80 -0.32 13.28 27.26
N ARG A 81 -1.26 13.60 28.17
CA ARG A 81 -2.56 14.25 27.92
C ARG A 81 -2.48 15.66 27.27
N ALA A 82 -1.29 16.26 27.15
CA ALA A 82 -1.10 17.64 26.72
C ALA A 82 0.04 17.86 25.70
N ALA A 83 0.59 16.81 25.08
CA ALA A 83 1.63 16.96 24.06
C ALA A 83 1.01 17.39 22.71
N GLY A 84 0.46 18.61 22.66
CA GLY A 84 -0.03 19.23 21.42
C GLY A 84 1.08 19.44 20.39
N ARG A 85 2.35 19.43 20.81
CA ARG A 85 3.53 19.47 19.94
C ARG A 85 4.20 18.09 19.90
N GLY A 86 4.54 17.63 18.71
CA GLY A 86 5.23 16.34 18.54
C GLY A 86 6.71 16.40 18.93
N PHE A 87 7.27 15.22 19.16
CA PHE A 87 8.70 15.03 19.44
C PHE A 87 9.44 14.59 18.17
N VAL A 88 10.71 15.00 18.05
CA VAL A 88 11.59 14.65 16.91
C VAL A 88 11.64 13.14 16.69
N ARG A 89 11.71 12.33 17.76
CA ARG A 89 11.68 10.87 17.68
C ARG A 89 10.41 10.33 17.01
N GLY A 90 9.26 10.95 17.30
CA GLY A 90 7.98 10.61 16.67
C GLY A 90 7.92 11.01 15.20
N ALA A 91 8.53 12.14 14.82
CA ALA A 91 8.65 12.52 13.41
C ALA A 91 9.50 11.54 12.62
N VAL A 92 10.65 11.14 13.17
CA VAL A 92 11.53 10.15 12.52
C VAL A 92 10.80 8.81 12.35
N ALA A 93 10.12 8.33 13.40
CA ALA A 93 9.32 7.11 13.32
C ALA A 93 8.20 7.22 12.27
N GLN A 94 7.49 8.34 12.21
CA GLN A 94 6.44 8.60 11.22
C GLN A 94 7.01 8.66 9.78
N GLY A 95 8.15 9.30 9.59
CA GLY A 95 8.82 9.38 8.28
C GLY A 95 9.34 8.02 7.80
N ILE A 96 9.95 7.24 8.69
CA ILE A 96 10.35 5.85 8.42
C ILE A 96 9.12 5.01 8.11
N GLY A 97 8.04 5.17 8.88
CA GLY A 97 6.76 4.52 8.64
C GLY A 97 6.23 4.80 7.23
N GLY A 98 6.25 6.07 6.80
CA GLY A 98 5.87 6.46 5.44
C GLY A 98 6.72 5.78 4.37
N MET A 99 8.05 5.71 4.55
CA MET A 99 8.93 5.01 3.62
C MET A 99 8.64 3.50 3.55
N VAL A 100 8.37 2.86 4.70
CA VAL A 100 8.02 1.44 4.77
C VAL A 100 6.68 1.16 4.08
N VAL A 101 5.68 2.02 4.28
CA VAL A 101 4.38 1.94 3.61
C VAL A 101 4.55 2.01 2.08
N THR A 102 5.28 3.01 1.59
CA THR A 102 5.55 3.15 0.15
C THR A 102 6.34 1.96 -0.39
N PHE A 103 7.37 1.51 0.33
CA PHE A 103 8.18 0.37 -0.06
C PHE A 103 7.33 -0.90 -0.22
N TRP A 104 6.46 -1.19 0.74
CA TRP A 104 5.61 -2.37 0.68
C TRP A 104 4.47 -2.27 -0.33
N ALA A 105 3.94 -1.07 -0.56
CA ALA A 105 3.00 -0.87 -1.66
C ALA A 105 3.64 -1.31 -2.99
N VAL A 106 4.81 -0.75 -3.31
CA VAL A 106 5.56 -1.07 -4.54
C VAL A 106 6.01 -2.54 -4.55
N GLY A 107 6.58 -3.02 -3.44
CA GLY A 107 7.11 -4.37 -3.32
C GLY A 107 6.04 -5.45 -3.48
N ALA A 108 4.84 -5.24 -2.92
CA ALA A 108 3.73 -6.17 -3.07
C ALA A 108 3.30 -6.28 -4.54
N SER A 109 3.12 -5.16 -5.24
CA SER A 109 2.73 -5.20 -6.66
C SER A 109 3.80 -5.84 -7.55
N MET A 110 5.08 -5.60 -7.27
CA MET A 110 6.19 -6.25 -7.99
C MET A 110 6.22 -7.76 -7.74
N LEU A 111 5.95 -8.19 -6.50
CA LEU A 111 5.86 -9.61 -6.15
C LEU A 111 4.69 -10.28 -6.86
N THR A 112 3.49 -9.67 -6.85
CA THR A 112 2.31 -10.21 -7.53
C THR A 112 2.59 -10.43 -9.01
N ASN A 113 3.22 -9.44 -9.67
CA ASN A 113 3.58 -9.54 -11.07
C ASN A 113 4.60 -10.67 -11.34
N ALA A 114 5.64 -10.76 -10.50
CA ALA A 114 6.64 -11.82 -10.63
C ALA A 114 6.05 -13.23 -10.47
N PHE A 115 5.07 -13.40 -9.57
CA PHE A 115 4.37 -14.67 -9.41
C PHE A 115 3.35 -14.93 -10.52
N TYR A 116 2.74 -13.88 -11.06
CA TYR A 116 1.79 -13.99 -12.15
C TYR A 116 2.45 -14.68 -13.35
N PHE A 117 3.58 -14.16 -13.86
CA PHE A 117 4.26 -14.70 -15.07
C PHE A 117 5.31 -15.80 -14.81
N ALA A 118 5.19 -16.56 -13.72
CA ALA A 118 6.20 -17.58 -13.39
C ALA A 118 6.10 -18.86 -14.24
N GLY A 119 5.02 -19.05 -15.02
CA GLY A 119 4.76 -20.25 -15.79
C GLY A 119 5.42 -20.30 -17.18
N PRO A 120 5.75 -21.49 -17.71
CA PRO A 120 6.45 -21.66 -18.99
C PRO A 120 5.64 -21.25 -20.24
N GLY A 121 4.36 -20.92 -20.11
CA GLY A 121 3.49 -20.43 -21.18
C GLY A 121 3.01 -18.98 -20.99
N ASP A 122 3.52 -18.29 -19.97
CA ASP A 122 3.01 -16.99 -19.56
C ASP A 122 3.66 -15.89 -20.40
N ARG A 123 3.02 -15.54 -21.52
CA ARG A 123 3.40 -14.38 -22.33
C ARG A 123 2.25 -13.39 -22.38
N CYS A 124 2.59 -12.12 -22.40
CA CYS A 124 1.62 -11.06 -22.66
C CYS A 124 1.11 -11.17 -24.09
N PHE A 125 -0.15 -10.80 -24.28
CA PHE A 125 -0.74 -10.73 -25.62
C PHE A 125 -0.14 -9.58 -26.43
N TYR A 126 -0.06 -8.39 -25.82
CA TYR A 126 0.60 -7.21 -26.40
C TYR A 126 2.08 -7.17 -26.04
N ASP A 127 2.92 -6.66 -26.94
CA ASP A 127 4.37 -6.48 -26.70
C ASP A 127 4.67 -5.57 -25.50
N SER A 128 3.78 -4.60 -25.24
CA SER A 128 3.86 -3.69 -24.08
C SER A 128 3.33 -4.29 -22.77
N CYS A 129 2.82 -5.52 -22.79
CA CYS A 129 2.08 -6.13 -21.68
C CYS A 129 0.86 -5.33 -21.21
N TRP A 130 0.26 -4.53 -22.08
CA TRP A 130 -0.97 -3.80 -21.77
C TRP A 130 -2.09 -4.75 -21.28
N PRO A 131 -2.87 -4.39 -20.23
CA PRO A 131 -2.81 -3.20 -19.36
C PRO A 131 -2.09 -3.45 -18.01
N LEU A 132 -1.18 -4.42 -17.93
CA LEU A 132 -0.57 -4.89 -16.68
C LEU A 132 0.10 -3.76 -15.89
N HIS A 133 0.95 -2.98 -16.56
CA HIS A 133 1.74 -1.95 -15.89
C HIS A 133 0.85 -0.83 -15.38
N GLU A 134 -0.17 -0.46 -16.16
CA GLU A 134 -1.12 0.60 -15.86
C GLU A 134 -2.04 0.21 -14.70
N GLN A 135 -2.53 -1.03 -14.68
CA GLN A 135 -3.27 -1.57 -13.54
C GLN A 135 -2.41 -1.52 -12.27
N ILE A 136 -1.17 -2.02 -12.33
CA ILE A 136 -0.24 -1.98 -11.20
C ILE A 136 -0.07 -0.55 -10.68
N TRP A 137 0.20 0.41 -11.56
CA TRP A 137 0.36 1.81 -11.14
C TRP A 137 -0.90 2.38 -10.50
N ALA A 138 -2.09 2.05 -11.02
CA ALA A 138 -3.35 2.46 -10.43
C ALA A 138 -3.57 1.87 -9.02
N ILE A 139 -3.21 0.60 -8.82
CA ILE A 139 -3.29 -0.11 -7.52
C ILE A 139 -2.34 0.47 -6.48
N LEU A 140 -1.19 0.98 -6.91
CA LEU A 140 -0.18 1.55 -6.00
C LEU A 140 -0.57 2.91 -5.40
N VAL A 141 -1.50 3.63 -6.05
CA VAL A 141 -1.81 5.03 -5.70
C VAL A 141 -2.16 5.23 -4.22
N PRO A 142 -3.07 4.44 -3.59
CA PRO A 142 -3.42 4.63 -2.18
C PRO A 142 -2.22 4.50 -1.25
N GLY A 143 -1.40 3.47 -1.46
CA GLY A 143 -0.23 3.21 -0.62
C GLY A 143 0.83 4.30 -0.76
N VAL A 144 1.14 4.71 -1.99
CA VAL A 144 2.13 5.77 -2.26
C VAL A 144 1.66 7.11 -1.71
N LEU A 145 0.41 7.51 -1.94
CA LEU A 145 -0.14 8.76 -1.42
C LEU A 145 -0.17 8.78 0.10
N THR A 146 -0.48 7.65 0.74
CA THR A 146 -0.45 7.51 2.20
C THR A 146 0.97 7.66 2.74
N GLY A 147 1.96 7.03 2.11
CA GLY A 147 3.36 7.18 2.48
C GLY A 147 3.86 8.63 2.34
N ILE A 148 3.48 9.31 1.26
CA ILE A 148 3.76 10.75 1.06
C ILE A 148 3.10 11.58 2.14
N ALA A 149 1.84 11.31 2.49
CA ALA A 149 1.12 12.02 3.55
C ALA A 149 1.81 11.84 4.91
N MET A 150 2.27 10.62 5.23
CA MET A 150 3.05 10.38 6.46
C MET A 150 4.36 11.16 6.48
N LEU A 151 5.10 11.18 5.36
CA LEU A 151 6.34 11.93 5.22
C LEU A 151 6.10 13.44 5.40
N ALA A 152 5.07 13.99 4.75
CA ALA A 152 4.68 15.39 4.89
C ALA A 152 4.32 15.74 6.34
N MET A 153 3.53 14.88 7.01
CA MET A 153 3.14 15.08 8.41
C MET A 153 4.33 14.96 9.38
N ALA A 154 5.35 14.16 9.04
CA ALA A 154 6.59 14.09 9.81
C ALA A 154 7.34 15.44 9.82
N PHE A 155 7.37 16.17 8.70
CA PHE A 155 7.97 17.52 8.64
C PHE A 155 7.18 18.57 9.43
N LEU A 156 5.89 18.33 9.68
CA LEU A 156 4.99 19.25 10.38
C LEU A 156 4.84 18.93 11.89
N VAL A 157 5.72 18.09 12.44
CA VAL A 157 5.67 17.58 13.82
C VAL A 157 5.52 18.65 14.91
N THR A 158 6.16 19.81 14.73
CA THR A 158 6.14 20.92 15.70
C THR A 158 5.01 21.91 15.46
N ARG A 159 4.39 21.89 14.26
CA ARG A 159 3.39 22.88 13.83
C ARG A 159 1.96 22.38 14.00
N LEU A 160 1.74 21.07 13.88
CA LEU A 160 0.42 20.46 13.93
C LEU A 160 0.22 19.61 15.17
N ALA A 161 -1.01 19.66 15.69
CA ALA A 161 -1.45 18.79 16.76
C ALA A 161 -1.27 17.32 16.38
N TRP A 162 -0.91 16.50 17.37
CA TRP A 162 -0.66 15.07 17.15
C TRP A 162 -1.84 14.35 16.46
N TRP A 163 -3.08 14.64 16.89
CA TRP A 163 -4.27 13.98 16.33
C TRP A 163 -4.45 14.27 14.84
N ILE A 164 -4.10 15.47 14.37
CA ILE A 164 -4.14 15.81 12.94
C ILE A 164 -3.13 14.95 12.18
N ARG A 165 -1.89 14.86 12.70
CA ARG A 165 -0.82 14.09 12.07
C ARG A 165 -1.10 12.58 12.02
N ALA A 166 -1.85 12.07 12.99
CA ALA A 166 -2.30 10.68 13.03
C ALA A 166 -3.48 10.42 12.08
N LEU A 167 -4.46 11.32 12.03
CA LEU A 167 -5.66 11.14 11.22
C LEU A 167 -5.42 11.39 9.73
N VAL A 168 -4.53 12.33 9.34
CA VAL A 168 -4.35 12.66 7.91
C VAL A 168 -3.94 11.45 7.07
N PRO A 169 -2.91 10.64 7.44
CA PRO A 169 -2.57 9.43 6.69
C PRO A 169 -3.72 8.44 6.57
N VAL A 170 -4.52 8.29 7.64
CA VAL A 170 -5.70 7.40 7.65
C VAL A 170 -6.78 7.91 6.70
N VAL A 171 -7.07 9.21 6.72
CA VAL A 171 -8.04 9.83 5.82
C VAL A 171 -7.58 9.73 4.37
N VAL A 172 -6.29 9.93 4.10
CA VAL A 172 -5.71 9.75 2.76
C VAL A 172 -5.85 8.30 2.33
N TRP A 173 -5.50 7.33 3.19
CA TRP A 173 -5.62 5.90 2.89
C TRP A 173 -7.06 5.49 2.57
N ILE A 174 -8.00 5.75 3.47
CA ILE A 174 -9.41 5.38 3.28
C ILE A 174 -10.01 6.14 2.09
N GLY A 175 -9.75 7.45 1.99
CA GLY A 175 -10.28 8.29 0.93
C GLY A 175 -9.79 7.84 -0.45
N THR A 176 -8.51 7.47 -0.58
CA THR A 176 -7.95 6.98 -1.85
C THR A 176 -8.46 5.58 -2.20
N LEU A 177 -8.59 4.66 -1.23
CA LEU A 177 -9.22 3.36 -1.45
C LEU A 177 -10.68 3.49 -1.93
N VAL A 178 -11.48 4.32 -1.26
CA VAL A 178 -12.89 4.53 -1.63
C VAL A 178 -12.99 5.19 -3.00
N ALA A 179 -12.18 6.22 -3.26
CA ALA A 179 -12.15 6.88 -4.55
C ALA A 179 -11.76 5.90 -5.66
N GLN A 180 -10.71 5.11 -5.43
CA GLN A 180 -10.26 4.09 -6.38
C GLN A 180 -11.35 3.07 -6.65
N HIS A 181 -12.00 2.52 -5.61
CA HIS A 181 -13.10 1.57 -5.77
C HIS A 181 -14.26 2.16 -6.58
N ALA A 182 -14.65 3.42 -6.31
CA ALA A 182 -15.74 4.09 -6.99
C ALA A 182 -15.46 4.36 -8.47
N ILE A 183 -14.22 4.71 -8.82
CA ILE A 183 -13.84 5.00 -10.21
C ILE A 183 -13.43 3.74 -10.99
N TRP A 184 -13.10 2.63 -10.31
CA TRP A 184 -12.53 1.45 -10.95
C TRP A 184 -13.46 0.88 -12.02
N MET A 185 -14.69 0.51 -11.63
CA MET A 185 -15.67 -0.09 -12.54
C MET A 185 -16.11 0.85 -13.65
N ASN A 186 -16.26 2.14 -13.32
CA ASN A 186 -16.91 3.11 -14.21
C ASN A 186 -15.94 3.74 -15.22
N TYR A 187 -14.66 3.82 -14.87
CA TYR A 187 -13.68 4.57 -15.67
C TYR A 187 -12.40 3.79 -15.95
N LEU A 188 -11.79 3.17 -14.93
CA LEU A 188 -10.50 2.49 -15.10
C LEU A 188 -10.63 1.17 -15.85
N LEU A 189 -11.63 0.36 -15.51
CA LEU A 189 -11.86 -0.94 -16.14
C LEU A 189 -12.15 -0.80 -17.65
N PRO A 190 -13.07 0.09 -18.11
CA PRO A 190 -13.26 0.33 -19.54
C PRO A 190 -12.00 0.84 -20.25
N LEU A 191 -11.17 1.63 -19.55
CA LEU A 191 -9.89 2.10 -20.10
C LEU A 191 -8.91 0.93 -20.29
N PHE A 192 -8.85 0.00 -19.34
CA PHE A 192 -7.97 -1.17 -19.41
C PHE A 192 -8.43 -2.23 -20.43
N GLU A 193 -9.72 -2.33 -20.70
CA GLU A 193 -10.27 -3.21 -21.75
C GLU A 193 -10.01 -2.68 -23.16
N ALA A 194 -9.84 -1.36 -23.32
CA ALA A 194 -9.49 -0.79 -24.61
C ALA A 194 -8.07 -1.23 -25.02
N PRO A 195 -7.82 -1.50 -26.32
CA PRO A 195 -6.48 -1.81 -26.79
C PRO A 195 -5.52 -0.62 -26.57
N PRO A 196 -4.21 -0.87 -26.44
CA PRO A 196 -3.23 0.21 -26.35
C PRO A 196 -3.24 1.01 -27.66
N ASN A 197 -3.32 2.35 -27.56
CA ASN A 197 -3.24 3.27 -28.71
C ASN A 197 -1.80 3.60 -29.10
#